data_AF-A0A3N9VIA0-F1
#
_entry.id   AF-A0A3N9VIA0-F1
#
_cell.length_a   1.000
_cell.length_b   1.000
_cell.length_c   1.000
_cell.angle_alpha   90.00
_cell.angle_beta   90.00
_cell.angle_gamma   90.00
#
_symmetry.space_group_name_H-M   'P 1'
#
loop_
_entity.id
_entity.type
_entity.pdbx_description
1 polymer ?
#
loop_
_entity_poly.entity_id
_entity_poly.type
_entity_poly.pdbx_seq_one_letter_code
_entity_poly.pdbx_strand_id
1 'polypeptide(L)'
;MNFTDIFIRRPVLATVISLLILVLGLRSMDQLLVREYPETQNAVVTISTTYFGADPDLVSGFITTPLENSIAQANGIDYMTSMSTQGASTITANLRLNYDPNKALTEITTKVNAVLNQLPKDTQQPVLSVEVGESIDSMYIGFYSNELPTNKITDYLIRVVQPKLQAVEGVQTAEILGSRQFAMRAWLDPEKMAAHGITGTEVNTALATNDFISAIGRTKGQMVTVDLVADTALHTTEEFRNLVIKSQNGANVRLGDIANITLGSENYDSSVSFDNATAVYIGIKVA
;
A
#
# COMPACT_ATOMS: atom_id res chain seq x y z
N MET A 1 -50.13 2.51 48.47
CA MET A 1 -48.77 2.19 48.96
C MET A 1 -47.81 2.85 48.00
N ASN A 2 -47.02 3.82 48.45
CA ASN A 2 -46.05 4.50 47.58
C ASN A 2 -44.77 3.64 47.53
N PHE A 3 -44.13 3.55 46.37
CA PHE A 3 -42.90 2.77 46.16
C PHE A 3 -41.78 3.15 47.16
N THR A 4 -41.76 4.41 47.58
CA THR A 4 -40.79 4.96 48.55
C THR A 4 -41.00 4.48 49.99
N ASP A 5 -42.21 4.05 50.37
CA ASP A 5 -42.50 3.63 51.76
C ASP A 5 -41.69 2.40 52.19
N ILE A 6 -41.33 1.51 51.26
CA ILE A 6 -40.53 0.31 51.53
C ILE A 6 -39.11 0.69 51.97
N PHE A 7 -38.52 1.70 51.32
CA PHE A 7 -37.16 2.16 51.61
C PHE A 7 -37.10 2.94 52.93
N ILE A 8 -38.17 3.66 53.30
CA ILE A 8 -38.31 4.36 54.59
C ILE A 8 -38.46 3.36 55.73
N ARG A 9 -39.30 2.33 55.56
CA ARG A 9 -39.56 1.31 56.60
C ARG A 9 -38.45 0.28 56.76
N ARG A 10 -37.57 0.11 55.76
CA ARG A 10 -36.46 -0.85 55.77
C ARG A 10 -35.13 -0.16 55.41
N PRO A 11 -34.51 0.59 56.34
CA PRO A 11 -33.27 1.33 56.08
C PRO A 11 -32.07 0.43 55.72
N VAL A 12 -32.03 -0.80 56.23
CA VAL A 12 -31.01 -1.80 55.84
C VAL A 12 -31.12 -2.17 54.36
N LEU A 13 -32.33 -2.29 53.82
CA LEU A 13 -32.52 -2.59 52.41
C LEU A 13 -32.07 -1.42 51.51
N ALA A 14 -32.37 -0.18 51.92
CA ALA A 14 -31.92 1.01 51.21
C ALA A 14 -30.38 1.13 51.17
N THR A 15 -29.72 0.87 52.30
CA THR A 15 -28.24 0.91 52.40
C THR A 15 -27.57 -0.20 51.59
N VAL A 16 -28.12 -1.42 51.60
CA VAL A 16 -27.61 -2.53 50.76
C VAL A 16 -27.70 -2.19 49.28
N ILE A 17 -28.83 -1.64 48.82
CA ILE A 17 -29.00 -1.25 47.41
C ILE A 17 -28.05 -0.11 47.04
N SER A 18 -27.88 0.89 47.90
CA SER A 18 -26.92 1.98 47.67
C SER A 18 -25.48 1.49 47.58
N LEU A 19 -25.07 0.59 48.49
CA LEU A 19 -23.73 -0.02 48.45
C LEU A 19 -23.55 -0.92 47.22
N LEU A 20 -24.59 -1.65 46.80
CA LEU A 20 -24.55 -2.45 45.58
C LEU A 20 -24.34 -1.58 44.35
N ILE A 21 -25.05 -0.45 44.23
CA ILE A 21 -24.86 0.52 43.14
C ILE A 21 -23.45 1.10 43.19
N LEU A 22 -22.92 1.42 44.38
CA LEU A 22 -21.57 1.96 44.53
C LEU A 22 -20.49 0.96 44.11
N VAL A 23 -20.61 -0.31 44.51
CA VAL A 23 -19.65 -1.37 44.13
C VAL A 23 -19.72 -1.65 42.63
N LEU A 24 -20.92 -1.69 42.04
CA LEU A 24 -21.07 -1.83 40.59
C LEU A 24 -20.48 -0.63 39.85
N GLY A 25 -20.71 0.59 40.34
CA GLY A 25 -20.13 1.82 39.80
C GLY A 25 -18.60 1.80 39.81
N LEU A 26 -17.99 1.45 40.95
CA LEU A 26 -16.53 1.31 41.06
C LEU A 26 -15.98 0.25 40.10
N ARG A 27 -16.65 -0.90 39.97
CA ARG A 27 -16.24 -1.95 39.02
C ARG A 27 -16.36 -1.50 37.56
N SER A 28 -17.37 -0.70 37.23
CA SER A 28 -17.55 -0.18 35.88
C SER A 28 -16.47 0.82 35.47
N MET A 29 -15.84 1.52 36.43
CA MET A 29 -14.75 2.47 36.12
C MET A 29 -13.56 1.78 35.44
N ASP A 30 -13.22 0.56 35.85
CA ASP A 30 -12.12 -0.22 35.25
C ASP A 30 -12.49 -0.88 33.92
N GLN A 31 -13.78 -0.97 33.58
CA GLN A 31 -14.29 -1.65 32.37
C GLN A 31 -14.69 -0.67 31.26
N LEU A 32 -14.81 0.62 31.57
CA LEU A 32 -15.17 1.65 30.60
C LEU A 32 -14.00 1.93 29.66
N LEU A 33 -14.24 1.76 28.35
CA LEU A 33 -13.33 2.21 27.31
C LEU A 33 -13.24 3.73 27.33
N VAL A 34 -12.04 4.26 27.54
CA VAL A 34 -11.76 5.70 27.43
C VAL A 34 -11.45 6.01 25.97
N ARG A 35 -12.26 6.87 25.35
CA ARG A 35 -12.09 7.33 23.97
C ARG A 35 -12.22 8.86 23.94
N GLU A 36 -11.46 9.52 23.07
CA GLU A 36 -11.57 10.97 22.86
C GLU A 36 -12.89 11.33 22.17
N TYR A 37 -13.31 10.51 21.20
CA TYR A 37 -14.54 10.67 20.43
C TYR A 37 -15.43 9.40 20.50
N PRO A 38 -16.75 9.54 20.30
CA PRO A 38 -17.63 8.39 20.13
C PRO A 38 -17.26 7.59 18.88
N GLU A 39 -17.51 6.29 18.89
CA GLU A 39 -17.32 5.46 17.70
C GLU A 39 -18.23 5.93 16.58
N THR A 40 -17.65 6.28 15.44
CA THR A 40 -18.39 6.59 14.22
C THR A 40 -17.94 5.65 13.13
N GLN A 41 -18.89 4.94 12.52
CA GLN A 41 -18.63 4.09 11.36
C GLN A 41 -18.75 4.93 10.09
N ASN A 42 -17.96 5.99 10.00
CA ASN A 42 -17.63 6.59 8.72
C ASN A 42 -16.50 5.76 8.13
N ALA A 43 -16.67 5.30 6.89
CA ALA A 43 -15.69 4.45 6.25
C ALA A 43 -15.38 4.98 4.85
N VAL A 44 -14.12 4.90 4.50
CA VAL A 44 -13.59 5.38 3.24
C VAL A 44 -12.95 4.21 2.53
N VAL A 45 -13.33 4.00 1.27
CA VAL A 45 -12.68 3.03 0.40
C VAL A 45 -11.80 3.79 -0.58
N THR A 46 -10.50 3.57 -0.50
CA THR A 46 -9.51 4.19 -1.36
C THR A 46 -9.04 3.18 -2.39
N ILE A 47 -9.21 3.52 -3.66
CA ILE A 47 -8.80 2.74 -4.82
C ILE A 47 -7.63 3.46 -5.47
N SER A 48 -6.47 2.82 -5.49
CA SER A 48 -5.26 3.36 -6.11
C SER A 48 -4.84 2.51 -7.29
N THR A 49 -4.65 3.15 -8.45
CA THR A 49 -4.25 2.50 -9.69
C THR A 49 -3.03 3.23 -10.25
N THR A 50 -1.96 2.48 -10.50
CA THR A 50 -0.70 3.05 -11.01
C THR A 50 -0.55 2.75 -12.50
N TYR A 51 -0.18 3.76 -13.28
CA TYR A 51 0.12 3.63 -14.70
C TYR A 51 1.37 4.43 -15.06
N PHE A 52 2.53 3.80 -14.86
CA PHE A 52 3.82 4.46 -14.96
C PHE A 52 4.02 5.19 -16.31
N GLY A 53 4.44 6.46 -16.23
CA GLY A 53 4.78 7.27 -17.40
C GLY A 53 3.61 7.94 -18.11
N ALA A 54 2.35 7.69 -17.72
CA ALA A 54 1.18 8.38 -18.26
C ALA A 54 1.03 9.80 -17.71
N ASP A 55 0.63 10.74 -18.56
CA ASP A 55 0.27 12.10 -18.13
C ASP A 55 -1.09 12.12 -17.39
N PRO A 56 -1.37 13.16 -16.58
CA PRO A 56 -2.60 13.23 -15.80
C PRO A 56 -3.89 13.16 -16.63
N ASP A 57 -3.92 13.73 -17.84
CA ASP A 57 -5.12 13.75 -18.68
C ASP A 57 -5.41 12.34 -19.22
N LEU A 58 -4.37 11.60 -19.63
CA LEU A 58 -4.47 10.21 -20.05
C LEU A 58 -4.95 9.32 -18.91
N VAL A 59 -4.37 9.46 -17.71
CA VAL A 59 -4.80 8.72 -16.52
C VAL A 59 -6.27 9.03 -16.20
N SER A 60 -6.64 10.31 -16.20
CA SER A 60 -8.02 10.73 -15.94
C SER A 60 -9.01 10.12 -16.93
N GLY A 61 -8.68 10.13 -18.23
CA GLY A 61 -9.58 9.66 -19.29
C GLY A 61 -9.68 8.13 -19.39
N PHE A 62 -8.57 7.41 -19.27
CA PHE A 62 -8.51 5.96 -19.55
C PHE A 62 -8.48 5.07 -18.31
N ILE A 63 -8.26 5.63 -17.12
CA ILE A 63 -8.23 4.87 -15.86
C ILE A 63 -9.27 5.40 -14.89
N THR A 64 -9.18 6.68 -14.52
CA THR A 64 -10.02 7.27 -13.48
C THR A 64 -11.49 7.25 -13.89
N THR A 65 -11.82 7.78 -15.06
CA THR A 65 -13.22 7.89 -15.53
C THR A 65 -13.93 6.52 -15.67
N PRO A 66 -13.33 5.49 -16.30
CA PRO A 66 -13.96 4.16 -16.35
C PRO A 66 -14.17 3.54 -14.97
N LEU A 67 -13.19 3.68 -14.06
CA LEU A 67 -13.30 3.17 -12.70
C LEU A 67 -14.40 3.90 -11.92
N GLU A 68 -14.44 5.22 -11.98
CA GLU A 68 -15.48 6.04 -11.33
C GLU A 68 -16.88 5.65 -11.78
N ASN A 69 -17.10 5.53 -13.09
CA ASN A 69 -18.41 5.17 -13.65
C ASN A 69 -18.88 3.77 -13.20
N SER A 70 -17.95 2.85 -12.97
CA SER A 70 -18.26 1.52 -12.46
C SER A 70 -18.51 1.55 -10.95
N ILE A 71 -17.61 2.19 -10.20
CA ILE A 71 -17.66 2.28 -8.73
C ILE A 71 -18.91 3.02 -8.27
N ALA A 72 -19.33 4.06 -8.99
CA ALA A 72 -20.54 4.83 -8.69
C ALA A 72 -21.84 4.00 -8.71
N GLN A 73 -21.81 2.80 -9.30
CA GLN A 73 -22.95 1.87 -9.29
C GLN A 73 -22.99 0.96 -8.06
N ALA A 74 -21.98 1.03 -7.17
CA ALA A 74 -21.98 0.30 -5.91
C ALA A 74 -22.90 1.00 -4.89
N ASN A 75 -23.53 0.21 -4.02
CA ASN A 75 -24.37 0.74 -2.95
C ASN A 75 -23.53 1.22 -1.77
N GLY A 76 -24.11 2.11 -0.98
CA GLY A 76 -23.49 2.59 0.26
C GLY A 76 -22.52 3.75 0.10
N ILE A 77 -22.20 4.17 -1.12
CA ILE A 77 -21.43 5.38 -1.38
C ILE A 77 -22.32 6.61 -1.12
N ASP A 78 -21.81 7.58 -0.38
CA ASP A 78 -22.41 8.90 -0.19
C ASP A 78 -21.91 9.84 -1.28
N TYR A 79 -20.59 10.01 -1.36
CA TYR A 79 -19.93 10.77 -2.41
C TYR A 79 -18.56 10.19 -2.73
N MET A 80 -18.04 10.53 -3.90
CA MET A 80 -16.75 10.07 -4.38
C MET A 80 -15.93 11.26 -4.85
N THR A 81 -14.63 11.20 -4.59
CA THR A 81 -13.64 12.17 -5.08
C THR A 81 -12.54 11.41 -5.79
N SER A 82 -11.92 12.03 -6.78
CA SER A 82 -10.81 11.44 -7.50
C SER A 82 -9.71 12.45 -7.75
N MET A 83 -8.50 11.93 -7.85
CA MET A 83 -7.30 12.69 -8.15
C MET A 83 -6.47 11.89 -9.14
N SER A 84 -6.18 12.51 -10.28
CA SER A 84 -5.28 11.95 -11.29
C SER A 84 -4.00 12.77 -11.30
N THR A 85 -2.88 12.13 -10.98
CA THR A 85 -1.54 12.71 -11.10
C THR A 85 -0.75 11.97 -12.15
N GLN A 86 0.46 12.44 -12.46
CA GLN A 86 1.33 11.75 -13.38
C GLN A 86 1.54 10.30 -12.92
N GLY A 87 1.13 9.37 -13.78
CA GLY A 87 1.23 7.93 -13.57
C GLY A 87 0.44 7.32 -12.41
N ALA A 88 -0.50 8.03 -11.79
CA ALA A 88 -1.31 7.49 -10.69
C ALA A 88 -2.73 8.06 -10.67
N SER A 89 -3.71 7.20 -10.38
CA SER A 89 -5.11 7.53 -10.13
C SER A 89 -5.49 7.10 -8.73
N THR A 90 -6.01 8.03 -7.94
CA THR A 90 -6.57 7.74 -6.61
C THR A 90 -8.04 8.12 -6.59
N ILE A 91 -8.92 7.16 -6.31
CA ILE A 91 -10.35 7.35 -6.16
C ILE A 91 -10.71 7.08 -4.70
N THR A 92 -11.39 8.02 -4.07
CA THR A 92 -11.79 7.96 -2.66
C THR A 92 -13.31 7.94 -2.58
N ALA A 93 -13.88 6.79 -2.25
CA ALA A 93 -15.31 6.60 -2.06
C ALA A 93 -15.67 6.72 -0.57
N ASN A 94 -16.39 7.79 -0.22
CA ASN A 94 -16.87 8.02 1.13
C ASN A 94 -18.21 7.32 1.30
N LEU A 95 -18.32 6.45 2.29
CA LEU A 95 -19.53 5.67 2.54
C LEU A 95 -20.52 6.44 3.40
N ARG A 96 -21.80 6.11 3.25
CA ARG A 96 -22.87 6.64 4.11
C ARG A 96 -22.62 6.21 5.56
N LEU A 97 -22.92 7.11 6.49
CA LEU A 97 -22.79 6.84 7.91
C LEU A 97 -23.55 5.55 8.31
N ASN A 98 -22.88 4.67 9.05
CA ASN A 98 -23.39 3.37 9.49
C ASN A 98 -23.70 2.36 8.36
N TYR A 99 -23.17 2.58 7.15
CA TYR A 99 -23.16 1.54 6.12
C TYR A 99 -22.05 0.52 6.41
N ASP A 100 -22.30 -0.74 6.10
CA ASP A 100 -21.35 -1.83 6.34
C ASP A 100 -20.13 -1.69 5.40
N PRO A 101 -18.92 -1.39 5.92
CA PRO A 101 -17.74 -1.15 5.10
C PRO A 101 -17.29 -2.39 4.32
N ASN A 102 -17.51 -3.60 4.88
CA ASN A 102 -17.12 -4.85 4.22
C ASN A 102 -18.02 -5.16 3.03
N LYS A 103 -19.32 -4.85 3.14
CA LYS A 103 -20.26 -4.96 2.02
C LYS A 103 -19.90 -3.98 0.90
N ALA A 104 -19.64 -2.72 1.25
CA ALA A 104 -19.22 -1.72 0.28
C ALA A 104 -17.93 -2.13 -0.42
N LEU A 105 -16.91 -2.55 0.34
CA LEU A 105 -15.64 -3.01 -0.23
C LEU A 105 -15.84 -4.18 -1.20
N THR A 106 -16.67 -5.16 -0.85
CA THR A 106 -16.97 -6.32 -1.71
C THR A 106 -17.67 -5.89 -3.01
N GLU A 107 -18.64 -4.99 -2.91
CA GLU A 107 -19.36 -4.48 -4.07
C GLU A 107 -18.47 -3.63 -4.97
N ILE A 108 -17.72 -2.68 -4.41
CA ILE A 108 -16.74 -1.86 -5.12
C ILE A 108 -15.70 -2.74 -5.81
N THR A 109 -15.15 -3.75 -5.12
CA THR A 109 -14.22 -4.71 -5.71
C THR A 109 -14.83 -5.41 -6.93
N THR A 110 -16.10 -5.81 -6.83
CA THR A 110 -16.83 -6.44 -7.94
C THR A 110 -17.00 -5.47 -9.12
N LYS A 111 -17.32 -4.21 -8.85
CA LYS A 111 -17.46 -3.16 -9.88
C LYS A 111 -16.12 -2.84 -10.56
N VAL A 112 -15.04 -2.74 -9.78
CA VAL A 112 -13.68 -2.54 -10.32
C VAL A 112 -13.30 -3.71 -11.23
N ASN A 113 -13.51 -4.95 -10.76
CA ASN A 113 -13.19 -6.15 -11.52
C ASN A 113 -13.97 -6.26 -12.85
N ALA A 114 -15.20 -5.73 -12.90
CA ALA A 114 -16.02 -5.74 -14.12
C ALA A 114 -15.49 -4.86 -15.26
N VAL A 115 -14.62 -3.89 -14.96
CA VAL A 115 -14.07 -2.94 -15.94
C VAL A 115 -12.55 -3.05 -16.11
N LEU A 116 -11.90 -4.03 -15.49
CA LEU A 116 -10.45 -4.24 -15.65
C LEU A 116 -10.04 -4.42 -17.11
N ASN A 117 -10.90 -5.01 -17.93
CA ASN A 117 -10.65 -5.20 -19.36
C ASN A 117 -10.72 -3.91 -20.20
N GLN A 118 -11.23 -2.82 -19.62
CA GLN A 118 -11.28 -1.49 -20.25
C GLN A 118 -10.02 -0.67 -19.94
N LEU A 119 -9.23 -1.09 -18.94
CA LEU A 119 -7.98 -0.43 -18.58
C LEU A 119 -6.87 -0.74 -19.59
N PRO A 120 -5.92 0.18 -19.82
CA PRO A 120 -4.73 -0.09 -20.61
C PRO A 120 -3.93 -1.29 -20.08
N LYS A 121 -3.37 -2.11 -20.97
CA LYS A 121 -2.68 -3.38 -20.62
C LYS A 121 -1.48 -3.21 -19.68
N ASP A 122 -0.82 -2.06 -19.75
CA ASP A 122 0.39 -1.76 -18.96
C ASP A 122 0.05 -1.13 -17.58
N THR A 123 -1.23 -1.01 -17.25
CA THR A 123 -1.72 -0.49 -15.97
C THR A 123 -1.54 -1.54 -14.87
N GLN A 124 -1.12 -1.13 -13.68
CA GLN A 124 -1.10 -2.00 -12.51
C GLN A 124 -2.52 -2.33 -12.05
N GLN A 125 -2.70 -3.49 -11.44
CA GLN A 125 -4.00 -3.83 -10.88
C GLN A 125 -4.40 -2.82 -9.79
N PRO A 126 -5.65 -2.30 -9.79
CA PRO A 126 -6.13 -1.42 -8.75
C PRO A 126 -5.99 -2.06 -7.37
N VAL A 127 -5.42 -1.32 -6.42
CA VAL A 127 -5.31 -1.73 -5.02
C VAL A 127 -6.40 -1.02 -4.24
N LEU A 128 -7.20 -1.80 -3.50
CA LEU A 128 -8.29 -1.29 -2.68
C LEU A 128 -7.91 -1.39 -1.20
N SER A 129 -8.14 -0.32 -0.46
CA SER A 129 -7.98 -0.26 0.99
C SER A 129 -9.25 0.32 1.59
N VAL A 130 -9.64 -0.21 2.76
CA VAL A 130 -10.76 0.31 3.54
C VAL A 130 -10.24 0.85 4.85
N GLU A 131 -10.60 2.07 5.16
CA GLU A 131 -10.31 2.73 6.42
C GLU A 131 -11.64 3.02 7.12
N VAL A 132 -11.75 2.67 8.40
CA VAL A 132 -12.96 2.84 9.20
C VAL A 132 -12.60 3.72 10.39
N GLY A 133 -13.37 4.80 10.60
CA GLY A 133 -13.13 5.74 11.70
C GLY A 133 -12.16 6.85 11.31
N GLU A 134 -11.15 7.07 12.16
CA GLU A 134 -10.18 8.16 11.96
C GLU A 134 -9.19 7.83 10.84
N SER A 135 -8.99 8.76 9.92
CA SER A 135 -7.97 8.69 8.86
C SER A 135 -6.61 9.23 9.30
N ILE A 136 -6.49 9.69 10.55
CA ILE A 136 -5.28 10.29 11.10
C ILE A 136 -4.53 9.22 11.90
N ASP A 137 -3.21 9.18 11.78
CA ASP A 137 -2.41 8.27 12.59
C ASP A 137 -2.44 8.69 14.05
N SER A 138 -2.75 7.73 14.93
CA SER A 138 -2.76 7.95 16.38
C SER A 138 -1.35 8.06 16.96
N MET A 139 -0.34 7.53 16.25
CA MET A 139 1.06 7.61 16.66
C MET A 139 1.99 7.64 15.45
N TYR A 140 3.02 8.48 15.53
CA TYR A 140 4.14 8.51 14.58
C TYR A 140 5.42 8.02 15.25
N ILE A 141 6.10 7.07 14.62
CA ILE A 141 7.41 6.58 15.05
C ILE A 141 8.43 6.95 13.98
N GLY A 142 9.33 7.88 14.30
CA GLY A 142 10.39 8.32 13.39
C GLY A 142 11.64 7.44 13.49
N PHE A 143 12.16 7.02 12.34
CA PHE A 143 13.39 6.25 12.20
C PHE A 143 14.41 7.03 11.38
N TYR A 144 15.59 7.23 11.95
CA TYR A 144 16.73 7.86 11.27
C TYR A 144 18.03 7.18 11.68
N SER A 145 19.07 7.36 10.88
CA SER A 145 20.42 6.85 11.16
C SER A 145 21.46 7.78 10.56
N ASN A 146 22.59 7.93 11.25
CA ASN A 146 23.75 8.66 10.72
C ASN A 146 24.68 7.74 9.89
N GLU A 147 24.51 6.42 9.99
CA GLU A 147 25.35 5.44 9.30
C GLU A 147 24.61 4.75 8.14
N LEU A 148 23.31 4.49 8.30
CA LEU A 148 22.51 3.82 7.29
C LEU A 148 21.82 4.83 6.38
N PRO A 149 21.94 4.68 5.05
CA PRO A 149 21.13 5.46 4.13
C PRO A 149 19.64 5.11 4.27
N THR A 150 18.78 6.09 3.98
CA THR A 150 17.33 6.01 4.18
C THR A 150 16.68 4.78 3.51
N ASN A 151 17.19 4.35 2.36
CA ASN A 151 16.69 3.15 1.67
C ASN A 151 16.93 1.84 2.45
N LYS A 152 18.08 1.70 3.14
CA LYS A 152 18.33 0.56 4.04
C LYS A 152 17.43 0.60 5.26
N ILE A 153 17.14 1.80 5.78
CA ILE A 153 16.18 1.96 6.87
C ILE A 153 14.81 1.50 6.40
N THR A 154 14.32 2.00 5.25
CA THR A 154 13.04 1.58 4.68
C THR A 154 12.96 0.07 4.48
N ASP A 155 13.98 -0.57 3.92
CA ASP A 155 14.00 -2.03 3.72
C ASP A 155 13.88 -2.80 5.04
N TYR A 156 14.61 -2.38 6.08
CA TYR A 156 14.48 -2.97 7.41
C TYR A 156 13.09 -2.79 8.01
N LEU A 157 12.50 -1.59 7.86
CA LEU A 157 11.16 -1.30 8.35
C LEU A 157 10.11 -2.19 7.68
N ILE A 158 10.13 -2.32 6.36
CA ILE A 158 9.19 -3.14 5.59
C ILE A 158 9.30 -4.62 5.99
N ARG A 159 10.53 -5.15 6.08
CA ARG A 159 10.75 -6.59 6.26
C ARG A 159 10.58 -7.06 7.70
N VAL A 160 10.88 -6.20 8.67
CA VAL A 160 11.02 -6.62 10.08
C VAL A 160 10.09 -5.88 11.01
N VAL A 161 9.98 -4.56 10.88
CA VAL A 161 9.27 -3.73 11.87
C VAL A 161 7.78 -3.68 11.57
N GLN A 162 7.40 -3.35 10.34
CA GLN A 162 6.00 -3.21 9.92
C GLN A 162 5.17 -4.48 10.20
N PRO A 163 5.61 -5.71 9.83
CA PRO A 163 4.82 -6.91 10.11
C PRO A 163 4.62 -7.17 11.61
N LYS A 164 5.61 -6.79 12.45
CA LYS A 164 5.50 -6.93 13.90
C LYS A 164 4.53 -5.93 14.50
N LEU A 165 4.52 -4.70 13.99
CA LEU A 165 3.58 -3.66 14.44
C LEU A 165 2.14 -3.98 14.00
N GLN A 166 1.96 -4.44 12.75
CA GLN A 166 0.65 -4.87 12.25
C GLN A 166 0.07 -6.08 13.00
N ALA A 167 0.92 -6.91 13.61
CA ALA A 167 0.47 -8.05 14.40
C ALA A 167 0.04 -7.69 15.84
N VAL A 168 0.22 -6.45 16.28
CA VAL A 168 -0.20 -6.00 17.62
C VAL A 168 -1.71 -5.81 17.64
N GLU A 169 -2.36 -6.35 18.67
CA GLU A 169 -3.81 -6.17 18.88
C GLU A 169 -4.17 -4.68 18.98
N GLY A 170 -5.17 -4.25 18.21
CA GLY A 170 -5.60 -2.85 18.13
C GLY A 170 -4.91 -2.02 17.04
N VAL A 171 -3.91 -2.55 16.33
CA VAL A 171 -3.33 -1.88 15.15
C VAL A 171 -4.12 -2.28 13.91
N GLN A 172 -4.72 -1.31 13.21
CA GLN A 172 -5.36 -1.52 11.92
C GLN A 172 -4.32 -1.53 10.80
N THR A 173 -3.52 -0.46 10.73
CA THR A 173 -2.52 -0.26 9.68
C THR A 173 -1.27 0.37 10.27
N ALA A 174 -0.11 -0.15 9.89
CA ALA A 174 1.17 0.51 10.11
C ALA A 174 1.69 1.00 8.75
N GLU A 175 1.48 2.27 8.45
CA GLU A 175 1.86 2.86 7.17
C GLU A 175 3.26 3.48 7.22
N ILE A 176 4.03 3.35 6.13
CA ILE A 176 5.39 3.87 6.05
C ILE A 176 5.39 5.16 5.24
N LEU A 177 5.73 6.27 5.90
CA LEU A 177 5.77 7.59 5.32
C LEU A 177 7.21 7.97 4.97
N GLY A 178 7.41 8.54 3.78
CA GLY A 178 8.76 8.85 3.26
C GLY A 178 9.57 7.61 2.88
N SER A 179 8.87 6.54 2.46
CA SER A 179 9.52 5.29 2.07
C SER A 179 10.47 5.51 0.89
N ARG A 180 11.67 4.91 0.98
CA ARG A 180 12.68 4.91 -0.08
C ARG A 180 13.04 3.48 -0.44
N GLN A 181 12.06 2.74 -0.98
CA GLN A 181 12.26 1.35 -1.37
C GLN A 181 13.38 1.22 -2.40
N PHE A 182 14.18 0.15 -2.28
CA PHE A 182 15.24 -0.12 -3.23
C PHE A 182 14.67 -0.38 -4.62
N ALA A 183 15.23 0.28 -5.62
CA ALA A 183 14.97 -0.01 -7.01
C ALA A 183 16.26 0.01 -7.81
N MET A 184 16.36 -0.91 -8.77
CA MET A 184 17.39 -0.87 -9.81
C MET A 184 17.03 0.23 -10.81
N ARG A 185 17.84 1.29 -10.85
CA ARG A 185 17.62 2.46 -11.69
C ARG A 185 18.56 2.44 -12.89
N ALA A 186 17.99 2.31 -14.09
CA ALA A 186 18.71 2.50 -15.35
C ALA A 186 18.42 3.92 -15.90
N TRP A 187 19.34 4.85 -15.68
CA TRP A 187 19.24 6.21 -16.18
C TRP A 187 19.70 6.26 -17.63
N LEU A 188 18.74 6.25 -18.55
CA LEU A 188 18.99 6.21 -19.99
C LEU A 188 19.64 7.49 -20.50
N ASP A 189 20.67 7.36 -21.34
CA ASP A 189 21.37 8.46 -22.00
C ASP A 189 20.85 8.60 -23.44
N PRO A 190 20.06 9.66 -23.75
CA PRO A 190 19.42 9.80 -25.04
C PRO A 190 20.43 9.96 -26.19
N GLU A 191 21.61 10.55 -25.96
CA GLU A 191 22.62 10.72 -27.00
C GLU A 191 23.24 9.37 -27.38
N LYS A 192 23.60 8.55 -26.38
CA LYS A 192 24.14 7.21 -26.62
C LYS A 192 23.11 6.28 -27.23
N MET A 193 21.87 6.35 -26.76
CA MET A 193 20.76 5.60 -27.35
C MET A 193 20.56 5.95 -28.82
N ALA A 194 20.58 7.24 -29.18
CA ALA A 194 20.48 7.70 -30.56
C ALA A 194 21.67 7.22 -31.41
N ALA A 195 22.88 7.28 -30.89
CA ALA A 195 24.09 6.80 -31.57
C ALA A 195 24.05 5.29 -31.87
N HIS A 196 23.43 4.50 -31.00
CA HIS A 196 23.24 3.06 -31.18
C HIS A 196 21.92 2.69 -31.88
N GLY A 197 21.08 3.67 -32.23
CA GLY A 197 19.77 3.44 -32.83
C GLY A 197 18.86 2.56 -31.96
N ILE A 198 18.87 2.81 -30.64
CA ILE A 198 18.08 2.11 -29.63
C ILE A 198 17.01 3.05 -29.08
N THR A 199 15.79 2.54 -28.95
CA THR A 199 14.64 3.26 -28.38
C THR A 199 14.36 2.82 -26.94
N GLY A 200 13.66 3.66 -26.16
CA GLY A 200 13.25 3.30 -24.80
C GLY A 200 12.35 2.07 -24.76
N THR A 201 11.52 1.88 -25.79
CA THR A 201 10.69 0.69 -25.96
C THR A 201 11.52 -0.57 -26.10
N GLU A 202 12.58 -0.55 -26.92
CA GLU A 202 13.50 -1.69 -27.06
C GLU A 202 14.18 -2.02 -25.73
N VAL A 203 14.57 -1.02 -24.93
CA VAL A 203 15.14 -1.24 -23.59
C VAL A 203 14.12 -1.90 -22.66
N ASN A 204 12.89 -1.40 -22.63
CA ASN A 204 11.82 -1.96 -21.80
C ASN A 204 11.53 -3.42 -22.19
N THR A 205 11.42 -3.71 -23.49
CA THR A 205 11.23 -5.08 -23.98
C THR A 205 12.39 -6.00 -23.62
N ALA A 206 13.64 -5.53 -23.76
CA ALA A 206 14.82 -6.30 -23.40
C ALA A 206 14.85 -6.63 -21.89
N LEU A 207 14.55 -5.66 -21.03
CA LEU A 207 14.43 -5.88 -19.59
C LEU A 207 13.34 -6.92 -19.27
N ALA A 208 12.13 -6.72 -19.79
CA ALA A 208 10.99 -7.62 -19.52
C ALA A 208 11.22 -9.07 -20.01
N THR A 209 12.02 -9.25 -21.08
CA THR A 209 12.29 -10.58 -21.65
C THR A 209 13.45 -11.30 -20.95
N ASN A 210 14.33 -10.58 -20.26
CA ASN A 210 15.55 -11.14 -19.68
C ASN A 210 15.58 -11.11 -18.15
N ASP A 211 14.74 -10.30 -17.49
CA ASP A 211 14.59 -10.26 -16.04
C ASP A 211 13.20 -10.77 -15.66
N PHE A 212 13.09 -12.10 -15.49
CA PHE A 212 11.83 -12.75 -15.11
C PHE A 212 12.07 -13.98 -14.25
N ILE A 213 11.07 -14.37 -13.47
CA ILE A 213 11.15 -15.59 -12.67
C ILE A 213 10.83 -16.79 -13.57
N SER A 214 11.83 -17.63 -13.81
CA SER A 214 11.68 -18.86 -14.60
C SER A 214 11.10 -20.01 -13.79
N ALA A 215 10.09 -20.69 -14.35
CA ALA A 215 9.52 -21.92 -13.80
C ALA A 215 9.67 -23.07 -14.82
N ILE A 216 10.85 -23.68 -14.88
CA ILE A 216 11.20 -24.70 -15.89
C ILE A 216 10.74 -26.11 -15.49
N GLY A 217 10.43 -26.31 -14.21
CA GLY A 217 9.90 -27.58 -13.71
C GLY A 217 11.01 -28.60 -13.47
N ARG A 218 10.78 -29.86 -13.87
CA ARG A 218 11.70 -30.96 -13.58
C ARG A 218 11.74 -31.96 -14.72
N THR A 219 12.91 -32.58 -14.92
CA THR A 219 13.07 -33.70 -15.85
C THR A 219 13.13 -35.02 -15.09
N LYS A 220 12.54 -36.07 -15.65
CA LYS A 220 12.45 -37.40 -15.04
C LYS A 220 13.02 -38.46 -15.97
N GLY A 221 14.14 -39.06 -15.55
CA GLY A 221 14.68 -40.29 -16.11
C GLY A 221 14.10 -41.53 -15.42
N GLN A 222 14.57 -42.72 -15.82
CA GLN A 222 14.12 -43.99 -15.25
C GLN A 222 14.51 -44.18 -13.78
N MET A 223 15.64 -43.63 -13.35
CA MET A 223 16.19 -43.81 -11.99
C MET A 223 16.37 -42.48 -11.21
N VAL A 224 16.17 -41.33 -11.85
CA VAL A 224 16.48 -40.02 -11.27
C VAL A 224 15.49 -38.97 -11.77
N THR A 225 15.12 -38.04 -10.90
CA THR A 225 14.40 -36.82 -11.23
C THR A 225 15.28 -35.64 -10.84
N VAL A 226 15.40 -34.65 -11.72
CA VAL A 226 16.20 -33.44 -11.50
C VAL A 226 15.30 -32.23 -11.70
N ASP A 227 15.24 -31.38 -10.69
CA ASP A 227 14.57 -30.10 -10.79
C ASP A 227 15.45 -29.13 -11.59
N LEU A 228 14.83 -28.43 -12.53
CA LEU A 228 15.49 -27.50 -13.43
C LEU A 228 15.27 -26.07 -12.92
N VAL A 229 16.38 -25.36 -12.70
CA VAL A 229 16.38 -23.95 -12.33
C VAL A 229 17.13 -23.19 -13.41
N ALA A 230 16.57 -22.10 -13.90
CA ALA A 230 17.30 -21.13 -14.71
C ALA A 230 17.48 -19.84 -13.96
N ASP A 231 18.67 -19.27 -14.13
CA ASP A 231 19.06 -17.99 -13.54
C ASP A 231 18.69 -16.86 -14.50
N THR A 232 17.41 -16.49 -14.49
CA THR A 232 16.83 -15.47 -15.38
C THR A 232 16.41 -14.20 -14.65
N ALA A 233 16.62 -14.11 -13.34
CA ALA A 233 16.35 -12.90 -12.59
C ALA A 233 17.67 -12.16 -12.39
N LEU A 234 17.68 -10.85 -12.65
CA LEU A 234 18.86 -10.01 -12.44
C LEU A 234 18.83 -9.46 -11.01
N HIS A 235 19.94 -9.57 -10.29
CA HIS A 235 20.05 -9.24 -8.87
C HIS A 235 21.11 -8.20 -8.58
N THR A 236 22.14 -8.08 -9.42
CA THR A 236 23.26 -7.17 -9.19
C THR A 236 23.33 -6.05 -10.22
N THR A 237 23.89 -4.90 -9.84
CA THR A 237 24.11 -3.78 -10.78
C THR A 237 24.94 -4.19 -11.99
N GLU A 238 25.83 -5.17 -11.82
CA GLU A 238 26.71 -5.65 -12.88
C GLU A 238 25.96 -6.55 -13.88
N GLU A 239 25.05 -7.40 -13.40
CA GLU A 239 24.16 -8.18 -14.27
C GLU A 239 23.28 -7.27 -15.13
N PHE A 240 22.66 -6.26 -14.53
CA PHE A 240 21.90 -5.25 -15.29
C PHE A 240 22.78 -4.50 -16.28
N ARG A 241 24.01 -4.11 -15.90
CA ARG A 241 24.95 -3.43 -16.82
C ARG A 241 25.31 -4.30 -18.01
N ASN A 242 25.46 -5.59 -17.80
CA ASN A 242 25.86 -6.55 -18.84
C ASN A 242 24.68 -7.05 -19.70
N LEU A 243 23.44 -6.71 -19.35
CA LEU A 243 22.27 -7.08 -20.13
C LEU A 243 22.39 -6.61 -21.58
N VAL A 244 22.23 -7.53 -22.54
CA VAL A 244 22.27 -7.20 -23.97
C VAL A 244 20.92 -6.65 -24.40
N ILE A 245 20.92 -5.43 -24.92
CA ILE A 245 19.70 -4.76 -25.40
C ILE A 245 19.49 -5.02 -26.89
N LYS A 246 20.58 -5.02 -27.67
CA LYS A 246 20.53 -5.19 -29.12
C LYS A 246 21.78 -5.90 -29.61
N SER A 247 21.61 -6.78 -30.60
CA SER A 247 22.73 -7.41 -31.32
C SER A 247 22.57 -7.15 -32.81
N GLN A 248 23.57 -6.52 -33.43
CA GLN A 248 23.64 -6.30 -34.88
C GLN A 248 25.03 -6.64 -35.39
N ASN A 249 25.10 -7.47 -36.44
CA ASN A 249 26.35 -7.84 -37.12
C ASN A 249 27.45 -8.37 -36.18
N GLY A 250 27.07 -9.06 -35.10
CA GLY A 250 28.01 -9.60 -34.10
C GLY A 250 28.49 -8.58 -33.05
N ALA A 251 28.09 -7.31 -33.14
CA ALA A 251 28.27 -6.32 -32.09
C ALA A 251 27.05 -6.32 -31.16
N ASN A 252 27.31 -6.46 -29.86
CA ASN A 252 26.30 -6.41 -28.82
C ASN A 252 26.34 -5.05 -28.15
N VAL A 253 25.20 -4.38 -28.08
CA VAL A 253 25.01 -3.18 -27.28
C VAL A 253 24.38 -3.59 -25.95
N ARG A 254 25.05 -3.27 -24.86
CA ARG A 254 24.62 -3.59 -23.50
C ARG A 254 23.91 -2.41 -22.86
N LEU A 255 23.13 -2.67 -21.81
CA LEU A 255 22.45 -1.60 -21.07
C LEU A 255 23.46 -0.58 -20.50
N GLY A 256 24.63 -1.06 -20.05
CA GLY A 256 25.72 -0.21 -19.60
C GLY A 256 26.29 0.77 -20.64
N ASP A 257 26.13 0.46 -21.93
CA ASP A 257 26.63 1.33 -23.00
C ASP A 257 25.70 2.54 -23.22
N ILE A 258 24.42 2.41 -22.85
CA ILE A 258 23.37 3.39 -23.12
C ILE A 258 22.70 3.96 -21.87
N ALA A 259 23.09 3.51 -20.67
CA ALA A 259 22.47 3.93 -19.42
C ALA A 259 23.47 3.90 -18.24
N ASN A 260 23.22 4.74 -17.24
CA ASN A 260 23.89 4.62 -15.94
C ASN A 260 23.03 3.79 -14.97
N ILE A 261 23.54 2.61 -14.59
CA ILE A 261 22.83 1.66 -13.72
C ILE A 261 23.29 1.84 -12.28
N THR A 262 22.34 2.14 -11.40
CA THR A 262 22.59 2.36 -9.96
C THR A 262 21.51 1.71 -9.12
N LEU A 263 21.89 1.19 -7.94
CA LEU A 263 20.92 0.82 -6.92
C LEU A 263 20.49 2.10 -6.19
N GLY A 264 19.23 2.50 -6.37
CA GLY A 264 18.68 3.74 -5.84
C GLY A 264 17.35 3.52 -5.13
N SER A 265 16.58 4.61 -5.01
CA SER A 265 15.19 4.57 -4.56
C SER A 265 14.23 4.44 -5.74
N GLU A 266 13.10 3.78 -5.53
CA GLU A 266 12.00 3.69 -6.50
C GLU A 266 11.46 5.07 -6.86
N ASN A 267 11.19 5.88 -5.83
CA ASN A 267 10.64 7.22 -5.94
C ASN A 267 11.53 8.25 -5.19
N TYR A 268 11.62 9.46 -5.73
CA TYR A 268 12.34 10.62 -5.16
C TYR A 268 11.43 11.83 -4.88
N ASP A 269 10.14 11.74 -5.17
CA ASP A 269 9.17 12.84 -5.16
C ASP A 269 8.69 13.21 -3.75
N SER A 270 8.86 12.31 -2.77
CA SER A 270 8.54 12.58 -1.37
C SER A 270 9.76 12.38 -0.46
N SER A 271 9.82 13.20 0.57
CA SER A 271 10.81 13.06 1.65
C SER A 271 10.20 13.52 2.95
N VAL A 272 10.61 12.89 4.04
CA VAL A 272 10.23 13.30 5.39
C VAL A 272 11.52 13.55 6.17
N SER A 273 11.46 14.51 7.09
CA SER A 273 12.59 14.84 7.96
C SER A 273 12.16 14.83 9.43
N PHE A 274 13.11 14.57 10.31
CA PHE A 274 12.98 14.66 11.75
C PHE A 274 14.23 15.37 12.28
N ASP A 275 14.06 16.44 13.05
CA ASP A 275 15.18 17.22 13.61
C ASP A 275 16.29 17.52 12.58
N ASN A 276 15.89 17.97 11.39
CA ASN A 276 16.77 18.33 10.27
C ASN A 276 17.59 17.17 9.66
N ALA A 277 17.27 15.92 10.00
CA ALA A 277 17.79 14.71 9.37
C ALA A 277 16.72 14.06 8.49
N THR A 278 17.12 13.44 7.37
CA THR A 278 16.20 12.63 6.56
C THR A 278 15.76 11.40 7.36
N ALA A 279 14.46 11.21 7.49
CA ALA A 279 13.87 10.17 8.31
C ALA A 279 12.80 9.40 7.53
N VAL A 280 12.43 8.24 8.05
CA VAL A 280 11.28 7.45 7.61
C VAL A 280 10.36 7.31 8.81
N TYR A 281 9.06 7.53 8.64
CA TYR A 281 8.11 7.37 9.73
C TYR A 281 7.26 6.14 9.54
N ILE A 282 6.84 5.54 10.64
CA ILE A 282 5.70 4.63 10.67
C ILE A 282 4.54 5.33 11.37
N GLY A 283 3.46 5.54 10.64
CA GLY A 283 2.16 5.97 11.18
C GLY A 283 1.36 4.74 11.63
N ILE A 284 0.78 4.80 12.83
CA ILE A 284 -0.08 3.75 13.38
C ILE A 284 -1.52 4.22 13.40
N LYS A 285 -2.37 3.53 12.64
CA LYS A 285 -3.83 3.67 12.70
C LYS A 285 -4.42 2.61 13.61
N VAL A 286 -5.25 3.05 14.54
CA VAL A 286 -5.91 2.18 15.53
C VAL A 286 -7.20 1.62 14.92
N ALA A 287 -7.49 0.35 15.22
CA ALA A 287 -8.67 -0.39 14.76
C ALA A 287 -9.94 -0.09 15.57
#